data_AF-A0A8H7KWZ9-F1
#
_entry.id   AF-A0A8H7KWZ9-F1
#
_cell.length_a   1.000
_cell.length_b   1.000
_cell.length_c   1.000
_cell.angle_alpha   90.00
_cell.angle_beta   90.00
_cell.angle_gamma   90.00
#
_symmetry.space_group_name_H-M   'P 1'
#
loop_
_entity.id
_entity.type
_entity.pdbx_description
1 polymer ?
#
loop_
_entity_poly.entity_id
_entity_poly.type
_entity_poly.pdbx_seq_one_letter_code
_entity_poly.pdbx_strand_id
1 'polypeptide(L)'
;MPESIYTPPELRQHEGHEASFAVDMWGLGVLLAELVVGQLRAEVLVDGDKMKSALQAAAATWTFTELVLEGLLRDEPWDRLSAEGAMTTPYLEDARTYSNNRCQPPFLSVAKVPVMPVDPLREGPELAQLDDGGVHLGLFEEGLGGNLPVDDSVLSGL
;
A
#
# COMPACT_ATOMS: atom_id res chain seq x y z
N MET A 1 12.27 8.45 3.41
CA MET A 1 10.80 8.49 3.57
C MET A 1 10.51 8.16 5.02
N PRO A 2 9.65 8.88 5.75
CA PRO A 2 9.19 8.38 7.04
C PRO A 2 8.47 7.05 6.79
N GLU A 3 8.84 6.02 7.54
CA GLU A 3 8.18 4.71 7.44
C GLU A 3 6.73 4.82 7.89
N SER A 4 5.82 4.16 7.16
CA SER A 4 4.40 4.18 7.47
C SER A 4 4.13 3.47 8.79
N ILE A 5 3.31 4.06 9.67
CA ILE A 5 2.90 3.43 10.95
C ILE A 5 2.10 2.14 10.74
N TYR A 6 1.51 1.97 9.55
CA TYR A 6 0.81 0.75 9.16
C TYR A 6 1.75 -0.36 8.69
N THR A 7 3.04 -0.07 8.50
CA THR A 7 4.05 -1.09 8.24
C THR A 7 4.48 -1.73 9.56
N PRO A 8 4.34 -3.06 9.70
CA PRO A 8 4.65 -3.74 10.95
C PRO A 8 6.17 -3.76 11.24
N PRO A 9 6.59 -4.02 12.50
CA PRO A 9 8.00 -4.00 12.92
C PRO A 9 8.92 -4.89 12.06
N GLU A 10 8.52 -6.12 11.75
CA GLU A 10 9.31 -7.10 11.01
C GLU A 10 9.67 -6.64 9.59
N LEU A 11 8.76 -5.91 8.93
CA LEU A 11 8.99 -5.37 7.60
C LEU A 11 9.86 -4.11 7.61
N ARG A 12 9.85 -3.36 8.72
CA ARG A 12 10.72 -2.19 8.92
C ARG A 12 12.16 -2.60 9.23
N GLN A 13 12.33 -3.73 9.92
CA GLN A 13 13.64 -4.21 10.37
C GLN A 13 14.36 -5.09 9.32
N HIS A 14 13.74 -5.35 8.15
CA HIS A 14 14.25 -6.26 7.11
C HIS A 14 14.55 -7.68 7.64
N GLU A 15 13.86 -8.09 8.71
CA GLU A 15 13.89 -9.47 9.17
C GLU A 15 12.97 -10.26 8.24
N GLY A 16 13.54 -11.16 7.43
CA GLY A 16 12.88 -11.84 6.30
C GLY A 16 11.75 -12.79 6.69
N HIS A 17 10.75 -12.31 7.41
CA HIS A 17 9.61 -13.06 7.92
C HIS A 17 8.37 -12.63 7.14
N GLU A 18 8.09 -13.33 6.03
CA GLU A 18 6.93 -13.12 5.17
C GLU A 18 5.66 -13.80 5.74
N ALA A 19 5.31 -13.53 7.00
CA ALA A 19 3.99 -13.93 7.51
C ALA A 19 2.91 -12.97 6.99
N SER A 20 2.55 -13.09 5.70
CA SER A 20 1.65 -12.16 5.00
C SER A 20 0.35 -11.84 5.74
N PHE A 21 -0.24 -12.79 6.45
CA PHE A 21 -1.48 -12.53 7.20
C PHE A 21 -1.25 -11.65 8.43
N ALA A 22 -0.12 -11.82 9.13
CA ALA A 22 0.19 -11.07 10.36
C ALA A 22 0.50 -9.60 10.07
N VAL A 23 0.94 -9.30 8.84
CA VAL A 23 1.14 -7.93 8.33
C VAL A 23 -0.19 -7.17 8.28
N ASP A 24 -1.23 -7.79 7.71
CA ASP A 24 -2.56 -7.18 7.62
C ASP A 24 -3.19 -6.95 9.00
N MET A 25 -2.95 -7.87 9.94
CA MET A 25 -3.47 -7.76 11.30
C MET A 25 -2.84 -6.58 12.07
N TRP A 26 -1.56 -6.27 11.84
CA TRP A 26 -0.94 -5.06 12.37
C TRP A 26 -1.64 -3.81 11.82
N GLY A 27 -1.77 -3.73 10.49
CA GLY A 27 -2.42 -2.59 9.83
C GLY A 27 -3.85 -2.37 10.33
N LEU A 28 -4.59 -3.45 10.57
CA LEU A 28 -5.92 -3.41 11.20
C LEU A 28 -5.87 -2.86 12.62
N GLY A 29 -4.92 -3.32 13.45
CA GLY A 29 -4.73 -2.81 14.81
C GLY A 29 -4.47 -1.30 14.85
N VAL A 30 -3.61 -0.81 13.97
CA VAL A 30 -3.30 0.62 13.81
C VAL A 30 -4.56 1.39 13.41
N LEU A 31 -5.30 0.89 12.41
CA LEU A 31 -6.53 1.53 11.92
C LEU A 31 -7.60 1.61 13.03
N LEU A 32 -7.82 0.53 13.76
CA LEU A 32 -8.80 0.51 14.86
C LEU A 32 -8.41 1.50 15.96
N ALA A 33 -7.15 1.50 16.38
CA ALA A 33 -6.65 2.45 17.37
C ALA A 33 -6.82 3.89 16.89
N GLU A 34 -6.50 4.18 15.64
CA GLU A 34 -6.65 5.50 15.04
C GLU A 34 -8.12 5.95 14.93
N LEU A 35 -9.06 5.07 14.60
CA LEU A 35 -10.49 5.41 14.56
C LEU A 35 -11.02 5.88 15.92
N VAL A 36 -10.46 5.34 17.01
CA VAL A 36 -10.87 5.68 18.39
C VAL A 36 -10.11 6.91 18.90
N VAL A 37 -8.81 6.98 18.65
CA VAL A 37 -7.95 8.08 19.12
C VAL A 37 -8.05 9.33 18.24
N GLY A 38 -8.56 9.19 17.00
CA GLY A 38 -8.76 10.25 16.01
C GLY A 38 -7.53 10.53 15.13
N GLN A 39 -6.34 10.58 15.73
CA GLN A 39 -5.07 10.64 15.00
C GLN A 39 -3.99 9.91 15.78
N LEU A 40 -3.35 8.93 15.15
CA LEU A 40 -2.30 8.16 15.79
C LEU A 40 -0.91 8.58 15.30
N ARG A 41 0.02 8.76 16.23
CA ARG A 41 1.42 9.10 15.92
C ARG A 41 2.34 7.91 16.17
N ALA A 42 3.44 7.85 15.42
CA ALA A 42 4.41 6.76 15.53
C ALA A 42 4.95 6.58 16.95
N GLU A 43 5.16 7.67 17.70
CA GLU A 43 5.71 7.63 19.06
C GLU A 43 4.74 7.04 20.09
N VAL A 44 3.44 7.05 19.78
CA VAL A 44 2.40 6.40 20.60
C VAL A 44 2.32 4.92 20.26
N LEU A 45 2.50 4.56 18.98
CA LEU A 45 2.40 3.17 18.52
C LEU A 45 3.55 2.29 19.02
N VAL A 46 4.76 2.81 19.08
CA VAL A 46 5.95 2.05 19.52
C VAL A 46 6.05 1.89 21.05
N ASP A 47 5.14 2.49 21.81
CA ASP A 47 5.14 2.49 23.27
C ASP A 47 3.77 2.01 23.77
N GLY A 48 3.71 0.75 24.20
CA GLY A 48 2.46 0.11 24.65
C GLY A 48 1.76 0.87 25.78
N ASP A 49 2.51 1.51 26.68
CA ASP A 49 1.94 2.28 27.78
C ASP A 49 1.33 3.60 27.28
N LYS A 50 1.97 4.26 26.32
CA LYS A 50 1.40 5.44 25.65
C LYS A 50 0.17 5.07 24.84
N MET A 51 0.20 3.97 24.10
CA MET A 51 -0.95 3.50 23.34
C MET A 51 -2.13 3.19 24.28
N LYS A 52 -1.88 2.46 25.37
CA LYS A 52 -2.89 2.18 26.39
C LYS A 52 -3.48 3.46 26.97
N SER A 53 -2.64 4.44 27.29
CA SER A 53 -3.08 5.74 27.82
C SER A 53 -3.93 6.52 26.81
N ALA A 54 -3.56 6.49 25.52
CA ALA A 54 -4.32 7.13 24.45
C ALA A 54 -5.70 6.48 24.25
N LEU A 55 -5.76 5.15 24.25
CA LEU A 55 -7.02 4.39 24.18
C LEU A 55 -7.93 4.68 25.38
N GLN A 56 -7.37 4.74 26.59
CA GLN A 56 -8.11 5.11 27.79
C GLN A 56 -8.63 6.55 27.73
N ALA A 57 -7.83 7.50 27.26
CA ALA A 57 -8.25 8.89 27.09
C ALA A 57 -9.39 9.03 26.06
N ALA A 58 -9.43 8.16 25.05
CA ALA A 58 -10.52 8.05 24.08
C ALA A 58 -11.73 7.25 24.60
N ALA A 59 -11.75 6.90 25.90
CA ALA A 59 -12.80 6.10 26.54
C ALA A 59 -13.02 4.73 25.87
N ALA A 60 -11.97 4.14 25.30
CA ALA A 60 -12.03 2.78 24.77
C ALA A 60 -12.37 1.78 25.87
N THR A 61 -13.16 0.77 25.53
CA THR A 61 -13.46 -0.31 26.48
C THR A 61 -12.22 -1.16 26.75
N TRP A 62 -12.22 -1.84 27.89
CA TRP A 62 -11.17 -2.80 28.22
C TRP A 62 -11.04 -3.89 27.14
N THR A 63 -12.15 -4.46 26.66
CA THR A 63 -12.16 -5.50 25.63
C THR A 63 -11.62 -5.02 24.29
N PHE A 64 -11.84 -3.75 23.92
CA PHE A 64 -11.19 -3.14 22.76
C PHE A 64 -9.69 -3.03 22.93
N THR A 65 -9.28 -2.54 24.11
CA THR A 65 -7.87 -2.33 24.45
C THR A 65 -7.09 -3.65 24.41
N GLU A 66 -7.67 -4.73 24.95
CA GLU A 66 -7.10 -6.08 24.85
C GLU A 66 -6.99 -6.57 23.41
N LEU A 67 -8.05 -6.44 22.60
CA LEU A 67 -8.00 -6.82 21.18
C LEU A 67 -6.84 -6.11 20.46
N VAL A 68 -6.70 -4.80 20.67
CA VAL A 68 -5.66 -4.01 20.00
C VAL A 68 -4.26 -4.34 20.51
N LEU A 69 -4.02 -4.26 21.82
CA LEU A 69 -2.67 -4.35 22.39
C LEU A 69 -2.18 -5.79 22.57
N GLU A 70 -3.04 -6.67 23.08
CA GLU A 70 -2.67 -8.06 23.37
C GLU A 70 -2.95 -8.98 22.17
N GLY A 71 -3.68 -8.49 21.16
CA GLY A 71 -4.05 -9.26 19.99
C GLY A 71 -3.39 -8.81 18.69
N LEU A 72 -3.63 -7.57 18.26
CA LEU A 72 -3.31 -7.12 16.90
C LEU A 72 -1.94 -6.45 16.78
N LEU A 73 -1.54 -5.65 17.77
CA LEU A 73 -0.31 -4.87 17.79
C LEU A 73 0.80 -5.55 18.60
N ARG A 74 0.95 -6.86 18.45
CA ARG A 74 2.06 -7.62 19.03
C ARG A 74 3.30 -7.43 18.16
N ASP A 75 4.47 -7.25 18.77
CA ASP A 75 5.71 -7.09 18.02
C ASP A 75 6.02 -8.35 17.22
N GLU A 76 5.95 -9.51 17.86
CA GLU A 76 6.18 -10.79 17.21
C GLU A 76 5.00 -11.21 16.30
N PRO A 77 5.22 -11.50 15.00
CA PRO A 77 4.15 -11.80 14.07
C PRO A 77 3.32 -13.03 14.44
N TRP A 78 3.93 -14.05 15.06
CA TRP A 78 3.26 -15.28 15.48
C TRP A 78 2.43 -15.13 16.76
N ASP A 79 2.67 -14.09 17.55
CA ASP A 79 1.86 -13.78 18.73
C ASP A 79 0.62 -12.95 18.37
N ARG A 80 0.55 -12.43 17.14
CA ARG A 80 -0.63 -11.69 16.66
C ARG A 80 -1.80 -12.64 16.43
N LEU A 81 -2.99 -12.18 16.78
CA LEU A 81 -4.22 -12.89 16.44
C LEU A 81 -4.37 -12.98 14.91
N SER A 82 -4.77 -14.16 14.43
CA SER A 82 -5.29 -14.29 13.07
C SER A 82 -6.65 -13.58 12.96
N ALA A 83 -7.14 -13.37 11.73
CA ALA A 83 -8.48 -12.82 11.51
C ALA A 83 -9.56 -13.69 12.18
N GLU A 84 -9.44 -15.03 12.10
CA GLU A 84 -10.34 -15.95 12.78
C GLU A 84 -10.23 -15.81 14.31
N GLY A 85 -9.01 -15.74 14.84
CA GLY A 85 -8.77 -15.52 16.27
C GLY A 85 -9.36 -14.22 16.79
N ALA A 86 -9.17 -13.12 16.06
CA ALA A 86 -9.76 -11.81 16.38
C ALA A 86 -11.30 -11.88 16.44
N MET A 87 -11.93 -12.60 15.52
CA MET A 87 -13.39 -12.79 15.48
C MET A 87 -13.95 -13.58 16.68
N THR A 88 -13.11 -14.29 17.44
CA THR A 88 -13.53 -14.95 18.69
C THR A 88 -13.50 -14.03 19.90
N THR A 89 -12.90 -12.84 19.79
CA THR A 89 -12.76 -11.93 20.95
C THR A 89 -14.11 -11.36 21.41
N PRO A 90 -14.26 -11.07 22.72
CA PRO A 90 -15.50 -10.50 23.26
C PRO A 90 -15.89 -9.17 22.60
N TYR A 91 -14.91 -8.35 22.22
CA TYR A 91 -15.18 -7.05 21.58
C TYR A 91 -15.97 -7.17 20.27
N LEU A 92 -15.75 -8.26 19.51
CA LEU A 92 -16.39 -8.47 18.20
C LEU A 92 -17.64 -9.35 18.26
N GLU A 93 -18.13 -9.70 19.45
CA GLU A 93 -19.31 -10.58 19.59
C GLU A 93 -20.56 -9.99 18.93
N ASP A 94 -20.86 -8.72 19.17
CA ASP A 94 -22.00 -8.03 18.57
C ASP A 94 -21.83 -7.89 17.06
N ALA A 95 -20.62 -7.56 16.61
CA ALA A 95 -20.31 -7.43 15.19
C ALA A 95 -20.47 -8.77 14.45
N ARG A 96 -20.06 -9.88 15.07
CA ARG A 96 -20.23 -11.25 14.56
C ARG A 96 -21.70 -11.67 14.53
N THR A 97 -22.44 -11.38 15.59
CA THR A 97 -23.89 -11.64 15.64
C THR A 97 -24.61 -10.84 14.55
N TYR A 98 -24.23 -9.58 14.39
CA TYR A 98 -24.75 -8.71 13.35
C TYR A 98 -24.41 -9.18 11.94
N SER A 99 -23.17 -9.63 11.68
CA SER A 99 -22.76 -10.14 10.37
C SER A 99 -23.51 -11.41 9.99
N ASN A 100 -23.71 -12.33 10.96
CA ASN A 100 -24.43 -13.58 10.73
C ASN A 100 -25.92 -13.37 10.45
N ASN A 101 -26.49 -12.28 10.96
CA ASN A 101 -27.89 -11.92 10.75
C ASN A 101 -28.12 -11.08 9.49
N ARG A 102 -27.06 -10.68 8.77
CA ARG A 102 -27.18 -9.97 7.50
C ARG A 102 -27.19 -10.93 6.32
N CYS A 103 -28.27 -10.88 5.53
CA CYS A 103 -28.16 -11.08 4.08
C CYS A 103 -27.10 -10.10 3.55
N GLN A 104 -26.30 -10.52 2.56
CA GLN A 104 -25.30 -9.70 1.89
C GLN A 104 -25.72 -8.22 1.83
N PRO A 105 -24.86 -7.28 2.27
CA PRO A 105 -25.22 -5.88 2.15
C PRO A 105 -25.51 -5.56 0.68
N PRO A 106 -26.57 -4.78 0.36
CA PRO A 106 -27.07 -4.63 -1.00
C PRO A 106 -26.04 -4.03 -1.97
N PHE A 107 -24.98 -3.39 -1.50
CA PHE A 107 -23.91 -2.90 -2.36
C PHE A 107 -22.99 -4.02 -2.90
N LEU A 108 -22.88 -5.17 -2.23
CA LEU A 108 -22.16 -6.34 -2.75
C LEU A 108 -22.98 -7.15 -3.77
N SER A 109 -24.31 -7.00 -3.79
CA SER A 109 -25.17 -7.56 -4.84
C SER A 109 -25.30 -6.64 -6.06
N VAL A 110 -25.04 -5.34 -5.90
CA VAL A 110 -25.05 -4.34 -6.98
C VAL A 110 -23.70 -4.29 -7.70
N ALA A 111 -22.59 -4.50 -7.00
CA ALA A 111 -21.28 -4.64 -7.62
C ALA A 111 -21.01 -6.10 -7.99
N LYS A 112 -21.64 -6.58 -9.07
CA LYS A 112 -20.88 -7.45 -9.97
C LYS A 112 -19.73 -6.57 -10.45
N VAL A 113 -18.57 -6.68 -9.80
CA VAL A 113 -17.33 -6.16 -10.37
C VAL A 113 -17.33 -6.71 -11.79
N PRO A 114 -17.40 -5.87 -12.84
CA PRO A 114 -17.20 -6.37 -14.17
C PRO A 114 -15.82 -7.03 -14.10
N VAL A 115 -15.78 -8.35 -14.22
CA VAL A 115 -14.57 -8.97 -14.73
C VAL A 115 -14.44 -8.32 -16.09
N MET A 116 -13.65 -7.24 -16.15
CA MET A 116 -13.20 -6.75 -17.44
C MET A 116 -12.60 -8.00 -18.07
N PRO A 117 -13.10 -8.47 -19.22
CA PRO A 117 -12.32 -9.44 -19.97
C PRO A 117 -10.93 -8.82 -20.04
N VAL A 118 -9.93 -9.60 -19.66
CA VAL A 118 -8.57 -9.24 -20.00
C VAL A 118 -8.60 -9.20 -21.52
N ASP A 119 -8.81 -8.00 -22.09
CA ASP A 119 -8.31 -7.73 -23.42
C ASP A 119 -6.84 -8.10 -23.27
N PRO A 120 -6.35 -9.16 -23.95
CA PRO A 120 -4.95 -9.49 -23.88
C PRO A 120 -4.22 -8.19 -24.16
N LEU A 121 -3.39 -7.74 -23.20
CA LEU A 121 -2.61 -6.53 -23.30
C LEU A 121 -2.13 -6.47 -24.73
N ARG A 122 -2.71 -5.55 -25.51
CA ARG A 122 -2.56 -5.51 -26.95
C ARG A 122 -1.07 -5.54 -27.17
N GLU A 123 -0.57 -6.66 -27.73
CA GLU A 123 0.85 -6.84 -27.93
C GLU A 123 1.33 -5.55 -28.59
N GLY A 124 2.32 -4.91 -27.96
CA GLY A 124 2.96 -3.74 -28.54
C GLY A 124 3.29 -4.06 -30.00
N PRO A 125 3.31 -3.05 -30.88
CA PRO A 125 3.40 -3.25 -32.31
C PRO A 125 4.43 -4.33 -32.63
N GLU A 126 3.95 -5.40 -33.28
CA GLU A 126 4.76 -6.48 -33.82
C GLU A 126 6.05 -5.88 -34.36
N LEU A 127 7.18 -6.23 -33.72
CA LEU A 127 8.47 -6.04 -34.34
C LEU A 127 8.37 -6.74 -35.68
N ALA A 128 8.31 -5.94 -36.74
CA ALA A 128 8.21 -6.41 -38.10
C ALA A 128 9.20 -7.57 -38.26
N GLN A 129 8.65 -8.72 -38.68
CA GLN A 129 9.44 -9.84 -39.15
C GLN A 129 10.37 -9.29 -40.23
N LEU A 130 11.65 -9.15 -39.89
CA LEU A 130 12.69 -8.96 -40.88
C LEU A 130 12.86 -10.33 -41.54
N ASP A 131 12.29 -10.45 -42.73
CA ASP A 131 12.58 -11.56 -43.64
C ASP A 131 14.09 -11.72 -43.78
N ASP A 132 14.55 -12.95 -43.57
CA ASP A 132 15.90 -13.40 -43.91
C ASP A 132 16.12 -13.23 -45.42
N GLY A 133 16.76 -12.12 -45.78
CA GLY A 133 16.83 -11.72 -47.19
C GLY A 133 17.84 -10.63 -47.49
N GLY A 134 19.08 -10.78 -47.04
CA GLY A 134 20.22 -10.11 -47.70
C GLY A 134 20.77 -8.89 -46.96
N VAL A 135 22.03 -9.03 -46.57
CA VAL A 135 22.91 -7.94 -46.16
C VAL A 135 22.96 -6.90 -47.26
N HIS A 136 22.44 -5.71 -47.01
CA HIS A 136 22.92 -4.50 -47.66
C HIS A 136 23.13 -3.41 -46.62
N LEU A 137 24.39 -3.28 -46.20
CA LEU A 137 24.96 -2.03 -45.70
C LEU A 137 24.67 -0.94 -46.75
N GLY A 138 24.03 0.14 -46.31
CA GLY A 138 23.58 1.22 -47.18
C GLY A 138 23.35 2.51 -46.40
N LEU A 139 24.47 3.15 -46.04
CA LEU A 139 24.69 4.60 -46.04
C LEU A 139 23.84 5.46 -45.08
N PHE A 140 24.43 5.69 -43.90
CA PHE A 140 24.54 7.04 -43.36
C PHE A 140 25.32 7.90 -44.35
N GLU A 141 24.71 8.94 -44.88
CA GLU A 141 25.29 10.12 -45.57
C GLU A 141 24.09 10.93 -46.12
N GLU A 142 23.95 12.25 -46.05
CA GLU A 142 24.75 13.38 -45.58
C GLU A 142 23.76 14.46 -45.11
N GLY A 143 24.15 15.22 -44.09
CA GLY A 143 23.49 16.45 -43.68
C GLY A 143 24.53 17.49 -43.27
N LEU A 144 25.48 17.77 -44.16
CA LEU A 144 26.35 18.94 -44.10
C LEU A 144 26.12 19.82 -45.33
N GLY A 145 25.83 21.09 -45.06
CA GLY A 145 25.56 22.15 -46.03
C GLY A 145 24.49 23.06 -45.43
N GLY A 146 24.81 24.03 -44.57
CA GLY A 146 25.89 25.00 -44.68
C GLY A 146 25.29 26.35 -45.06
N ASN A 147 25.19 27.24 -44.07
CA ASN A 147 25.33 28.71 -44.13
C ASN A 147 24.38 29.45 -43.18
N LEU A 148 24.87 29.64 -41.97
CA LEU A 148 24.60 30.82 -41.15
C LEU A 148 25.37 32.01 -41.74
N PRO A 149 24.78 33.22 -41.86
CA PRO A 149 25.56 34.44 -41.94
C PRO A 149 25.94 34.87 -40.51
N VAL A 150 27.24 34.91 -40.25
CA VAL A 150 27.85 35.66 -39.14
C VAL A 150 28.10 37.07 -39.64
N ASP A 151 27.59 38.08 -38.96
CA ASP A 151 28.00 39.47 -39.15
C ASP A 151 28.50 40.01 -37.80
N ASP A 152 29.82 40.17 -37.72
CA ASP A 152 30.53 40.80 -36.62
C ASP A 152 30.64 42.30 -36.91
N SER A 153 29.86 43.11 -36.20
CA SER A 153 30.15 44.55 -36.04
C SER A 153 29.95 44.99 -34.59
N VAL A 154 31.05 44.87 -33.84
CA VAL A 154 31.71 45.95 -33.10
C VAL A 154 30.83 46.99 -32.39
N LEU A 155 30.98 47.01 -31.06
CA LEU A 155 30.76 48.12 -30.13
C LEU A 155 31.17 49.51 -30.67
N SER A 156 30.27 50.49 -30.60
CA SER A 156 30.60 51.92 -30.44
C SER A 156 29.42 52.72 -29.89
N GLY A 157 29.60 53.29 -28.69
CA GLY A 157 28.71 54.25 -28.01
C GLY A 157 28.06 53.65 -26.76
N LEU A 158 28.65 53.73 -25.56
CA LEU A 158 29.55 54.73 -24.96
C LEU A 158 30.89 54.15 -24.52
#